data_AF-A0A0T6XXB8-F1
#
_entry.id   AF-A0A0T6XXB8-F1
#
_cell.length_a   1.000
_cell.length_b   1.000
_cell.length_c   1.000
_cell.angle_alpha   90.00
_cell.angle_beta   90.00
_cell.angle_gamma   90.00
#
_symmetry.space_group_name_H-M   'P 1'
#
loop_
_entity.id
_entity.type
_entity.pdbx_description
1 polymer ?
#
loop_
_entity_poly.entity_id
_entity_poly.type
_entity_poly.pdbx_seq_one_letter_code
_entity_poly.pdbx_strand_id
1 'polypeptide(L)'
;MLNFRSPDTLPLVNISNAGVRRNGRWLVRGVEFSISPGEIVTLIGPNGSGKSTTAKAAIGVLKPDEGYVERKPGLKVGYVPQKLAVDWTLPLTVERLMTLTGPLKGREIEEALSATGVLHLAKAEVQHLSGGEFQRALLARAIARKPDLLVLDEPVQGVDFSGEIALYELIKQIRNRTGCGILLISHDLHIVMAETDTVVCLNGHVCCRGTPQAVSQSPEYQKLFGRRAANTLAVYSHHHDHTHLPDGRVLHADGSITEHCFPGDGHHHDDEENVHDHGEDCGCGHHTRLHGYDAKEKRDA
;
A
#
# COMPACT_ATOMS: atom_id res chain seq x y z
N MET A 1 28.50 14.29 2.28
CA MET A 1 28.36 13.02 1.52
C MET A 1 29.00 11.92 2.33
N LEU A 2 28.21 11.10 3.00
CA LEU A 2 28.55 9.79 3.58
C LEU A 2 27.29 9.35 4.32
N ASN A 3 26.53 8.40 3.78
CA ASN A 3 25.60 7.62 4.59
C ASN A 3 25.88 6.14 4.37
N PHE A 4 26.32 5.54 5.46
CA PHE A 4 26.75 4.17 5.64
C PHE A 4 25.60 3.21 5.31
N ARG A 5 25.75 2.38 4.28
CA ARG A 5 25.16 1.03 4.33
C ARG A 5 26.10 0.19 5.19
N SER A 6 25.68 -0.15 6.40
CA SER A 6 26.38 -1.17 7.20
C SER A 6 26.42 -2.48 6.40
N PRO A 7 27.61 -3.06 6.09
CA PRO A 7 27.71 -4.23 5.22
C PRO A 7 27.35 -5.57 5.89
N ASP A 8 27.03 -5.62 7.19
CA ASP A 8 27.15 -6.87 7.99
C ASP A 8 25.87 -7.35 8.71
N THR A 9 24.68 -6.91 8.33
CA THR A 9 23.45 -7.53 8.87
C THR A 9 23.02 -8.71 8.01
N LEU A 10 23.21 -9.93 8.52
CA LEU A 10 22.69 -11.15 7.91
C LEU A 10 21.17 -11.02 7.67
N PRO A 11 20.67 -11.41 6.48
CA PRO A 11 19.25 -11.33 6.17
C PRO A 11 18.43 -12.24 7.10
N LEU A 12 17.22 -11.82 7.43
CA LEU A 12 16.25 -12.62 8.18
C LEU A 12 15.75 -13.79 7.34
N VAL A 13 15.51 -13.53 6.07
CA VAL A 13 15.08 -14.51 5.06
C VAL A 13 15.84 -14.22 3.77
N ASN A 14 16.36 -15.27 3.15
CA ASN A 14 16.96 -15.22 1.83
C ASN A 14 16.28 -16.28 0.94
N ILE A 15 15.73 -15.85 -0.19
CA ILE A 15 15.05 -16.70 -1.16
C ILE A 15 15.92 -16.77 -2.40
N SER A 16 16.30 -17.98 -2.82
CA SER A 16 17.19 -18.20 -3.95
C SER A 16 16.54 -19.14 -4.97
N ASN A 17 16.22 -18.59 -6.15
CA ASN A 17 15.60 -19.28 -7.28
C ASN A 17 14.39 -20.16 -6.89
N ALA A 18 13.58 -19.68 -5.94
CA ALA A 18 12.50 -20.49 -5.37
C ALA A 18 11.31 -20.58 -6.33
N GLY A 19 10.74 -21.77 -6.46
CA GLY A 19 9.53 -22.00 -7.23
C GLY A 19 8.58 -22.96 -6.53
N VAL A 20 7.29 -22.78 -6.80
CA VAL A 20 6.20 -23.54 -6.18
C VAL A 20 5.24 -24.02 -7.26
N ARG A 21 5.03 -25.33 -7.31
CA ARG A 21 4.19 -26.00 -8.30
C ARG A 21 3.03 -26.72 -7.62
N ARG A 22 1.79 -26.48 -8.07
CA ARG A 22 0.59 -27.16 -7.57
C ARG A 22 -0.27 -27.60 -8.74
N ASN A 23 -0.82 -28.82 -8.66
CA ASN A 23 -1.70 -29.39 -9.69
C ASN A 23 -1.13 -29.26 -11.12
N GLY A 24 0.18 -29.51 -11.27
CA GLY A 24 0.87 -29.43 -12.57
C GLY A 24 1.15 -28.01 -13.08
N ARG A 25 0.79 -26.96 -12.34
CA ARG A 25 1.01 -25.55 -12.74
C ARG A 25 1.98 -24.86 -11.78
N TRP A 26 2.86 -24.03 -12.33
CA TRP A 26 3.70 -23.14 -11.54
C TRP A 26 2.85 -21.99 -10.99
N LEU A 27 2.82 -21.85 -9.67
CA LEU A 27 2.21 -20.70 -9.01
C LEU A 27 3.20 -19.54 -8.97
N VAL A 28 4.46 -19.85 -8.69
CA VAL A 28 5.62 -18.96 -8.81
C VAL A 28 6.85 -19.77 -9.23
N ARG A 29 7.81 -19.13 -9.89
CA ARG A 29 9.04 -19.76 -10.40
C ARG A 29 10.16 -18.73 -10.44
N GLY A 30 11.37 -19.12 -10.04
CA GLY A 30 12.56 -18.26 -10.10
C GLY A 30 12.47 -17.01 -9.24
N VAL A 31 11.89 -17.11 -8.03
CA VAL A 31 11.79 -16.00 -7.10
C VAL A 31 13.11 -15.82 -6.36
N GLU A 32 13.66 -14.60 -6.37
CA GLU A 32 14.91 -14.26 -5.69
C GLU A 32 14.85 -12.89 -5.01
N PHE A 33 14.91 -12.89 -3.68
CA PHE A 33 15.08 -11.69 -2.87
C PHE A 33 15.44 -12.04 -1.42
N SER A 34 15.90 -11.03 -0.69
CA SER A 34 16.24 -11.10 0.73
C SER A 34 15.43 -10.07 1.51
N ILE A 35 15.23 -10.33 2.80
CA ILE A 35 14.61 -9.39 3.74
C ILE A 35 15.57 -9.20 4.92
N SER A 36 15.95 -7.96 5.17
CA SER A 36 16.86 -7.59 6.26
C SER A 36 16.08 -7.09 7.50
N PRO A 37 16.68 -7.10 8.70
CA PRO A 37 16.10 -6.41 9.85
C PRO A 37 15.88 -4.93 9.55
N GLY A 38 14.73 -4.38 9.96
CA GLY A 38 14.37 -2.98 9.75
C GLY A 38 14.03 -2.59 8.30
N GLU A 39 14.08 -3.53 7.35
CA GLU A 39 13.73 -3.32 5.94
C GLU A 39 12.24 -3.62 5.71
N ILE A 40 11.55 -2.77 4.96
CA ILE A 40 10.25 -3.10 4.36
C ILE A 40 10.47 -3.53 2.91
N VAL A 41 10.16 -4.79 2.65
CA VAL A 41 10.09 -5.36 1.31
C VAL A 41 8.63 -5.52 0.93
N THR A 42 8.22 -4.95 -0.21
CA THR A 42 6.84 -5.05 -0.69
C THR A 42 6.73 -5.87 -1.97
N LEU A 43 5.90 -6.92 -1.91
CA LEU A 43 5.51 -7.73 -3.06
C LEU A 43 4.29 -7.11 -3.73
N ILE A 44 4.46 -6.68 -4.99
CA ILE A 44 3.37 -6.14 -5.82
C ILE A 44 3.08 -7.02 -7.02
N GLY A 45 1.86 -6.95 -7.54
CA GLY A 45 1.47 -7.71 -8.73
C GLY A 45 -0.04 -7.95 -8.79
N PRO A 46 -0.56 -8.35 -9.96
CA PRO A 46 -1.98 -8.63 -10.13
C PRO A 46 -2.46 -9.80 -9.25
N ASN A 47 -3.78 -9.95 -9.14
CA ASN A 47 -4.36 -11.11 -8.45
C ASN A 47 -3.94 -12.41 -9.16
N GLY A 48 -3.56 -13.41 -8.36
CA GLY A 48 -3.05 -14.69 -8.88
C GLY A 48 -1.58 -14.67 -9.30
N SER A 49 -0.84 -13.58 -9.14
CA SER A 49 0.59 -13.52 -9.49
C SER A 49 1.53 -14.31 -8.56
N GLY A 50 0.98 -14.87 -7.48
CA GLY A 50 1.70 -15.73 -6.56
C GLY A 50 2.29 -15.05 -5.32
N LYS A 51 1.95 -13.78 -5.04
CA LYS A 51 2.43 -13.01 -3.87
C LYS A 51 2.29 -13.76 -2.53
N SER A 52 1.07 -14.18 -2.18
CA SER A 52 0.81 -14.92 -0.94
C SER A 52 1.48 -16.30 -0.94
N THR A 53 1.71 -16.90 -2.11
CA THR A 53 2.46 -18.18 -2.22
C THR A 53 3.93 -17.95 -1.90
N THR A 54 4.53 -16.90 -2.47
CA THR A 54 5.90 -16.46 -2.18
C THR A 54 6.07 -16.13 -0.70
N ALA A 55 5.13 -15.41 -0.09
CA ALA A 55 5.19 -15.08 1.32
C ALA A 55 5.09 -16.32 2.22
N LYS A 56 4.18 -17.25 1.92
CA LYS A 56 4.08 -18.55 2.63
C LYS A 56 5.36 -19.37 2.47
N ALA A 57 6.00 -19.32 1.31
CA ALA A 57 7.30 -19.93 1.10
C ALA A 57 8.39 -19.24 1.94
N ALA A 58 8.42 -17.91 1.98
CA ALA A 58 9.36 -17.13 2.78
C ALA A 58 9.31 -17.50 4.27
N ILE A 59 8.11 -17.70 4.84
CA ILE A 59 7.92 -18.02 6.27
C ILE A 59 7.94 -19.53 6.59
N GLY A 60 8.10 -20.39 5.58
CA GLY A 60 8.21 -21.85 5.78
C GLY A 60 6.88 -22.59 5.94
N VAL A 61 5.75 -21.90 5.76
CA VAL A 61 4.42 -22.53 5.68
C VAL A 61 4.30 -23.41 4.43
N LEU A 62 5.01 -23.04 3.35
CA LEU A 62 5.04 -23.78 2.11
C LEU A 62 6.48 -24.10 1.70
N LYS A 63 6.78 -25.38 1.44
CA LYS A 63 8.09 -25.80 0.93
C LYS A 63 8.18 -25.52 -0.58
N PRO A 64 9.25 -24.87 -1.07
CA PRO A 64 9.46 -24.71 -2.50
C PRO A 64 9.77 -26.06 -3.16
N ASP A 65 9.31 -26.22 -4.41
CA ASP A 65 9.55 -27.39 -5.26
C ASP A 65 10.88 -27.28 -6.02
N GLU A 66 11.39 -26.06 -6.23
CA GLU A 66 12.72 -25.74 -6.77
C GLU A 66 13.36 -24.60 -5.98
N GLY A 67 14.69 -24.50 -6.00
CA GLY A 67 15.44 -23.51 -5.22
C GLY A 67 15.36 -23.76 -3.71
N TYR A 68 15.71 -22.75 -2.92
CA TYR A 68 15.71 -22.86 -1.47
C TYR A 68 15.39 -21.52 -0.78
N VAL A 69 14.96 -21.63 0.48
CA VAL A 69 14.69 -20.49 1.36
C VAL A 69 15.46 -20.68 2.65
N GLU A 70 16.44 -19.83 2.86
CA GLU A 70 17.22 -19.73 4.09
C GLU A 70 16.55 -18.74 5.04
N ARG A 71 16.56 -19.07 6.33
CA ARG A 71 15.97 -18.24 7.38
C ARG A 71 16.95 -18.18 8.53
N LYS A 72 16.99 -17.04 9.22
CA LYS A 72 17.69 -16.90 10.49
C LYS A 72 17.24 -18.01 11.47
N PRO A 73 18.16 -18.73 12.13
CA PRO A 73 17.78 -19.69 13.17
C PRO A 73 16.96 -19.02 14.27
N GLY A 74 15.85 -19.64 14.66
CA GLY A 74 14.95 -19.10 15.69
C GLY A 74 14.12 -17.88 15.25
N LEU A 75 14.01 -17.60 13.95
CA LEU A 75 13.21 -16.51 13.39
C LEU A 75 11.77 -16.51 13.94
N LYS A 76 11.39 -15.43 14.61
CA LYS A 76 10.00 -15.21 15.05
C LYS A 76 9.23 -14.49 13.96
N VAL A 77 8.18 -15.13 13.46
CA VAL A 77 7.32 -14.57 12.41
C VAL A 77 5.97 -14.16 12.97
N GLY A 78 5.59 -12.91 12.74
CA GLY A 78 4.20 -12.46 12.88
C GLY A 78 3.55 -12.47 11.51
N TYR A 79 2.38 -13.09 11.35
CA TYR A 79 1.66 -13.15 10.08
C TYR A 79 0.25 -12.59 10.23
N VAL A 80 -0.09 -11.62 9.40
CA VAL A 80 -1.44 -11.07 9.25
C VAL A 80 -1.99 -11.55 7.90
N PRO A 81 -2.98 -12.46 7.88
CA PRO A 81 -3.54 -12.99 6.64
C PRO A 81 -4.50 -12.00 5.96
N GLN A 82 -4.64 -12.14 4.65
CA GLN A 82 -5.60 -11.36 3.83
C GLN A 82 -7.04 -11.53 4.30
N LYS A 83 -7.46 -12.75 4.62
CA LYS A 83 -8.77 -13.05 5.19
C LYS A 83 -8.62 -14.01 6.35
N LEU A 84 -9.26 -13.67 7.46
CA LEU A 84 -9.52 -14.59 8.56
C LEU A 84 -11.00 -14.93 8.54
N ALA A 85 -11.34 -16.18 8.21
CA ALA A 85 -12.70 -16.66 8.35
C ALA A 85 -12.96 -16.90 9.84
N VAL A 86 -13.60 -15.94 10.50
CA VAL A 86 -14.14 -16.09 11.85
C VAL A 86 -15.59 -16.50 11.70
N ASP A 87 -16.00 -17.59 12.35
CA ASP A 87 -17.40 -17.92 12.45
C ASP A 87 -18.08 -16.87 13.34
N TRP A 88 -18.96 -16.06 12.74
CA TRP A 88 -19.65 -14.95 13.39
C TRP A 88 -20.66 -15.38 14.44
N THR A 89 -20.90 -16.68 14.60
CA THR A 89 -21.73 -17.21 15.69
C THR A 89 -20.96 -17.38 17.00
N LEU A 90 -19.62 -17.28 16.97
CA LEU A 90 -18.78 -17.41 18.16
C LEU A 90 -18.56 -16.04 18.81
N PRO A 91 -18.95 -15.83 20.10
CA PRO A 91 -18.66 -14.61 20.83
C PRO A 91 -17.16 -14.53 21.16
N LEU A 92 -16.38 -14.08 20.18
CA LEU A 92 -14.93 -13.93 20.28
C LEU A 92 -14.58 -12.49 20.60
N THR A 93 -14.04 -12.24 21.79
CA THR A 93 -13.52 -10.91 22.15
C THR A 93 -12.13 -10.66 21.55
N VAL A 94 -11.73 -9.39 21.46
CA VAL A 94 -10.37 -9.02 21.02
C VAL A 94 -9.30 -9.62 21.94
N GLU A 95 -9.48 -9.57 23.25
CA GLU A 95 -8.55 -10.20 24.20
C GLU A 95 -8.43 -11.72 23.97
N ARG A 96 -9.54 -12.39 23.64
CA ARG A 96 -9.50 -13.80 23.29
C ARG A 96 -8.83 -14.05 21.94
N LEU A 97 -9.06 -13.21 20.94
CA LEU A 97 -8.39 -13.24 19.64
C LEU A 97 -6.86 -13.21 19.80
N MET A 98 -6.34 -12.40 20.73
CA MET A 98 -4.91 -12.26 21.01
C MET A 98 -4.27 -13.56 21.50
N THR A 99 -5.02 -14.40 22.22
CA THR A 99 -4.52 -15.63 22.85
C THR A 99 -4.76 -16.91 22.03
N LEU A 100 -5.43 -16.83 20.86
CA LEU A 100 -5.78 -18.00 20.04
C LEU A 100 -4.57 -18.81 19.55
N THR A 101 -3.45 -18.15 19.24
CA THR A 101 -2.26 -18.81 18.69
C THR A 101 -1.26 -19.22 19.77
N GLY A 102 -1.61 -19.06 21.05
CA GLY A 102 -0.76 -19.34 22.22
C GLY A 102 -0.85 -18.26 23.31
N PRO A 103 -0.33 -18.56 24.51
CA PRO A 103 -0.49 -17.70 25.69
C PRO A 103 0.24 -16.37 25.54
N LEU A 104 -0.39 -15.30 26.02
CA LEU A 104 0.20 -13.96 26.17
C LEU A 104 -0.14 -13.46 27.57
N LYS A 105 0.79 -12.72 28.19
CA LYS A 105 0.53 -12.05 29.47
C LYS A 105 -0.37 -10.84 29.24
N GLY A 106 -1.23 -10.49 30.21
CA GLY A 106 -2.13 -9.33 30.09
C GLY A 106 -1.40 -8.03 29.71
N ARG A 107 -0.22 -7.80 30.29
CA ARG A 107 0.64 -6.66 29.93
C ARG A 107 1.08 -6.65 28.46
N GLU A 108 1.40 -7.81 27.88
CA GLU A 108 1.80 -7.91 26.46
C GLU A 108 0.62 -7.63 25.54
N ILE A 109 -0.58 -8.05 25.94
CA ILE A 109 -1.83 -7.75 25.24
C ILE A 109 -2.11 -6.25 25.28
N GLU A 110 -2.06 -5.63 26.45
CA GLU A 110 -2.28 -4.19 26.63
C GLU A 110 -1.27 -3.35 25.84
N GLU A 111 0.02 -3.68 25.92
CA GLU A 111 1.09 -2.99 25.17
C GLU A 111 0.85 -3.05 23.65
N ALA A 112 0.45 -4.22 23.12
CA ALA A 112 0.21 -4.40 21.70
C ALA A 112 -1.08 -3.72 21.19
N LEU A 113 -2.17 -3.79 21.97
CA LEU A 113 -3.42 -3.11 21.64
C LEU A 113 -3.28 -1.59 21.77
N SER A 114 -2.48 -1.11 22.73
CA SER A 114 -2.14 0.31 22.85
C SER A 114 -1.33 0.79 21.65
N ALA A 115 -0.31 0.02 21.23
CA ALA A 115 0.53 0.36 20.09
C ALA A 115 -0.23 0.49 18.77
N THR A 116 -1.39 -0.16 18.65
CA THR A 116 -2.24 -0.15 17.44
C THR A 116 -3.47 0.75 17.55
N GLY A 117 -3.71 1.34 18.73
CA GLY A 117 -4.81 2.27 19.00
C GLY A 117 -6.16 1.62 19.37
N VAL A 118 -6.21 0.30 19.59
CA VAL A 118 -7.46 -0.45 19.84
C VAL A 118 -7.58 -1.01 21.25
N LEU A 119 -6.84 -0.48 22.23
CA LEU A 119 -6.91 -0.93 23.63
C LEU A 119 -8.32 -0.83 24.22
N HIS A 120 -9.08 0.22 23.87
CA HIS A 120 -10.45 0.42 24.33
C HIS A 120 -11.42 -0.68 23.84
N LEU A 121 -11.03 -1.43 22.80
CA LEU A 121 -11.82 -2.53 22.21
C LEU A 121 -11.41 -3.91 22.76
N ALA A 122 -10.52 -3.99 23.76
CA ALA A 122 -10.01 -5.27 24.28
C ALA A 122 -11.14 -6.26 24.67
N LYS A 123 -12.24 -5.75 25.24
CA LYS A 123 -13.40 -6.54 25.66
C LYS A 123 -14.52 -6.59 24.61
N ALA A 124 -14.39 -5.83 23.52
CA ALA A 124 -15.37 -5.83 22.45
C ALA A 124 -15.32 -7.16 21.68
N GLU A 125 -16.47 -7.57 21.16
CA GLU A 125 -16.57 -8.72 20.27
C GLU A 125 -16.06 -8.35 18.87
N VAL A 126 -15.29 -9.25 18.29
CA VAL A 126 -14.66 -9.09 16.97
C VAL A 126 -15.70 -8.81 15.86
N GLN A 127 -16.92 -9.33 16.01
CA GLN A 127 -18.03 -9.13 15.07
C GLN A 127 -18.54 -7.68 14.99
N HIS A 128 -18.31 -6.87 16.02
CA HIS A 128 -18.77 -5.49 16.06
C HIS A 128 -17.68 -4.49 15.64
N LEU A 129 -16.49 -4.98 15.29
CA LEU A 129 -15.39 -4.13 14.84
C LEU A 129 -15.59 -3.72 13.39
N SER A 130 -15.25 -2.47 13.08
CA SER A 130 -15.02 -2.05 11.70
C SER A 130 -13.86 -2.80 11.06
N GLY A 131 -13.78 -2.79 9.73
CA GLY A 131 -12.67 -3.41 9.00
C GLY A 131 -11.30 -2.90 9.46
N GLY A 132 -11.16 -1.58 9.66
CA GLY A 132 -9.92 -0.96 10.14
C GLY A 132 -9.57 -1.35 11.58
N GLU A 133 -10.53 -1.40 12.49
CA GLU A 133 -10.31 -1.83 13.88
C GLU A 133 -9.93 -3.31 13.94
N PHE A 134 -10.59 -4.15 13.15
CA PHE A 134 -10.26 -5.56 13.05
C PHE A 134 -8.84 -5.78 12.53
N GLN A 135 -8.43 -5.06 11.49
CA GLN A 135 -7.05 -5.11 10.97
C GLN A 135 -6.03 -4.64 12.02
N ARG A 136 -6.32 -3.58 12.77
CA ARG A 136 -5.48 -3.12 13.90
C ARG A 136 -5.37 -4.17 15.00
N ALA A 137 -6.45 -4.87 15.32
CA ALA A 137 -6.43 -5.97 16.29
C ALA A 137 -5.59 -7.18 15.79
N LEU A 138 -5.68 -7.53 14.50
CA LEU A 138 -4.83 -8.57 13.91
C LEU A 138 -3.34 -8.18 13.91
N LEU A 139 -3.05 -6.92 13.60
CA LEU A 139 -1.71 -6.37 13.67
C LEU A 139 -1.17 -6.38 15.11
N ALA A 140 -1.99 -5.97 16.09
CA ALA A 140 -1.67 -6.04 17.52
C ALA A 140 -1.27 -7.46 17.91
N ARG A 141 -2.06 -8.45 17.50
CA ARG A 141 -1.77 -9.87 17.76
C ARG A 141 -0.44 -10.30 17.16
N ALA A 142 -0.13 -9.87 15.94
CA ALA A 142 1.11 -10.21 15.26
C ALA A 142 2.33 -9.60 15.96
N ILE A 143 2.23 -8.34 16.42
CA ILE A 143 3.35 -7.64 17.08
C ILE A 143 3.52 -8.02 18.56
N ALA A 144 2.47 -8.49 19.24
CA ALA A 144 2.51 -8.86 20.66
C ALA A 144 3.61 -9.89 20.97
N ARG A 145 3.99 -10.71 19.98
CA ARG A 145 5.03 -11.75 20.09
C ARG A 145 6.44 -11.26 19.81
N LYS A 146 6.63 -9.97 19.56
CA LYS A 146 7.92 -9.34 19.22
C LYS A 146 8.61 -10.09 18.06
N PRO A 147 7.99 -10.09 16.86
CA PRO A 147 8.52 -10.82 15.71
C PRO A 147 9.82 -10.19 15.20
N ASP A 148 10.74 -11.02 14.70
CA ASP A 148 11.87 -10.58 13.89
C ASP A 148 11.40 -10.17 12.49
N LEU A 149 10.41 -10.89 11.94
CA LEU A 149 9.80 -10.67 10.63
C LEU A 149 8.28 -10.56 10.76
N LEU A 150 7.73 -9.43 10.29
CA LEU A 150 6.28 -9.22 10.19
C LEU A 150 5.84 -9.37 8.74
N VAL A 151 4.89 -10.25 8.47
CA VAL A 151 4.34 -10.48 7.13
C VAL A 151 2.89 -10.04 7.09
N LEU A 152 2.58 -9.12 6.17
CA LEU A 152 1.28 -8.47 6.04
C LEU A 152 0.71 -8.76 4.65
N ASP A 153 -0.31 -9.62 4.58
CA ASP A 153 -0.93 -10.06 3.32
C ASP A 153 -2.16 -9.19 3.03
N GLU A 154 -2.01 -8.14 2.21
CA GLU A 154 -3.06 -7.15 1.87
C GLU A 154 -3.78 -6.57 3.12
N PRO A 155 -3.03 -5.92 4.04
CA PRO A 155 -3.56 -5.51 5.35
C PRO A 155 -4.64 -4.41 5.28
N VAL A 156 -4.75 -3.70 4.16
CA VAL A 156 -5.72 -2.61 3.95
C VAL A 156 -7.02 -3.07 3.29
N GLN A 157 -7.16 -4.35 2.94
CA GLN A 157 -8.35 -4.82 2.25
C GLN A 157 -9.61 -4.63 3.12
N GLY A 158 -10.60 -3.89 2.58
CA GLY A 158 -11.87 -3.63 3.26
C GLY A 158 -11.80 -2.50 4.31
N VAL A 159 -10.75 -1.68 4.24
CA VAL A 159 -10.60 -0.45 5.03
C VAL A 159 -10.94 0.76 4.14
N ASP A 160 -11.39 1.85 4.74
CA ASP A 160 -11.63 3.11 4.05
C ASP A 160 -10.31 3.85 3.76
N PHE A 161 -10.29 4.75 2.78
CA PHE A 161 -9.07 5.44 2.33
C PHE A 161 -8.28 6.12 3.47
N SER A 162 -8.97 6.82 4.37
CA SER A 162 -8.34 7.45 5.54
C SER A 162 -7.74 6.42 6.50
N GLY A 163 -8.42 5.29 6.69
CA GLY A 163 -7.95 4.17 7.50
C GLY A 163 -6.74 3.45 6.88
N GLU A 164 -6.66 3.35 5.55
CA GLU A 164 -5.51 2.77 4.84
C GLU A 164 -4.23 3.56 5.17
N ILE A 165 -4.26 4.88 4.96
CA ILE A 165 -3.12 5.77 5.27
C ILE A 165 -2.69 5.60 6.73
N ALA A 166 -3.66 5.62 7.65
CA ALA A 166 -3.39 5.47 9.07
C ALA A 166 -2.85 4.08 9.46
N LEU A 167 -3.11 3.04 8.64
CA LEU A 167 -2.56 1.69 8.86
C LEU A 167 -1.12 1.60 8.35
N TYR A 168 -0.81 2.19 7.19
CA TYR A 168 0.55 2.23 6.67
C TYR A 168 1.50 3.02 7.57
N GLU A 169 1.06 4.18 8.08
CA GLU A 169 1.83 4.95 9.05
C GLU A 169 2.07 4.15 10.34
N LEU A 170 1.07 3.39 10.80
CA LEU A 170 1.23 2.47 11.93
C LEU A 170 2.27 1.37 11.66
N ILE A 171 2.27 0.77 10.47
CA ILE A 171 3.25 -0.24 10.06
C ILE A 171 4.68 0.34 10.11
N LYS A 172 4.86 1.58 9.63
CA LYS A 172 6.13 2.31 9.69
C LYS A 172 6.58 2.56 11.12
N GLN A 173 5.68 3.00 12.00
CA GLN A 173 6.00 3.22 13.41
C GLN A 173 6.40 1.91 14.10
N ILE A 174 5.74 0.80 13.79
CA ILE A 174 6.10 -0.52 14.31
C ILE A 174 7.50 -0.92 13.85
N ARG A 175 7.83 -0.77 12.55
CA ARG A 175 9.17 -1.02 11.99
C ARG A 175 10.23 -0.23 12.76
N ASN A 176 10.03 1.08 12.89
CA ASN A 176 11.00 2.00 13.52
C ASN A 176 11.23 1.70 15.00
N ARG A 177 10.16 1.31 15.72
CA ARG A 177 10.23 1.02 17.15
C ARG A 177 10.80 -0.36 17.46
N THR A 178 10.51 -1.35 16.63
CA THR A 178 10.86 -2.77 16.90
C THR A 178 12.11 -3.24 16.16
N GLY A 179 12.48 -2.58 15.06
CA GLY A 179 13.56 -3.01 14.18
C GLY A 179 13.27 -4.31 13.42
N CYS A 180 12.02 -4.78 13.41
CA CYS A 180 11.65 -5.98 12.67
C CYS A 180 11.70 -5.73 11.15
N GLY A 181 12.05 -6.76 10.37
CA GLY A 181 11.84 -6.73 8.94
C GLY A 181 10.35 -6.88 8.62
N ILE A 182 9.87 -6.26 7.54
CA ILE A 182 8.47 -6.35 7.12
C ILE A 182 8.39 -6.86 5.68
N LEU A 183 7.61 -7.91 5.47
CA LEU A 183 7.17 -8.35 4.15
C LEU A 183 5.73 -7.89 3.94
N LEU A 184 5.55 -6.84 3.17
CA LEU A 184 4.24 -6.32 2.83
C LEU A 184 3.80 -6.91 1.48
N ILE A 185 2.53 -7.29 1.36
CA ILE A 185 1.92 -7.72 0.11
C ILE A 185 0.80 -6.73 -0.17
N SER A 186 0.85 -6.11 -1.34
CA SER A 186 -0.18 -5.17 -1.76
C SER A 186 -0.40 -5.26 -3.26
N HIS A 187 -1.58 -4.86 -3.69
CA HIS A 187 -1.89 -4.59 -5.10
C HIS A 187 -2.10 -3.10 -5.36
N ASP A 188 -2.16 -2.26 -4.31
CA ASP A 188 -2.25 -0.81 -4.46
C ASP A 188 -0.86 -0.21 -4.63
N LEU A 189 -0.66 0.42 -5.77
CA LEU A 189 0.61 0.97 -6.21
C LEU A 189 0.92 2.31 -5.56
N HIS A 190 -0.11 3.09 -5.21
CA HIS A 190 0.05 4.47 -4.78
C HIS A 190 0.72 4.54 -3.40
N ILE A 191 0.37 3.61 -2.52
CA ILE A 191 0.87 3.63 -1.13
C ILE A 191 2.20 2.89 -0.99
N VAL A 192 2.45 1.88 -1.83
CA VAL A 192 3.71 1.11 -1.81
C VAL A 192 4.92 1.98 -2.10
N MET A 193 4.78 2.99 -2.96
CA MET A 193 5.90 3.82 -3.39
C MET A 193 6.40 4.81 -2.34
N ALA A 194 5.57 5.16 -1.35
CA ALA A 194 5.94 6.08 -0.27
C ALA A 194 6.58 5.37 0.94
N GLU A 195 6.18 4.13 1.21
CA GLU A 195 6.41 3.50 2.53
C GLU A 195 7.35 2.28 2.53
N THR A 196 7.90 1.93 1.36
CA THR A 196 8.70 0.71 1.14
C THR A 196 10.17 1.03 0.84
N ASP A 197 11.09 0.21 1.35
CA ASP A 197 12.53 0.31 1.03
C ASP A 197 12.86 -0.42 -0.28
N THR A 198 12.34 -1.65 -0.45
CA THR A 198 12.53 -2.49 -1.63
C THR A 198 11.19 -2.98 -2.18
N VAL A 199 10.92 -2.73 -3.46
CA VAL A 199 9.73 -3.22 -4.17
C VAL A 199 10.12 -4.42 -5.04
N VAL A 200 9.30 -5.48 -5.02
CA VAL A 200 9.45 -6.68 -5.85
C VAL A 200 8.16 -6.91 -6.62
N CYS A 201 8.24 -6.84 -7.95
CA CYS A 201 7.12 -7.07 -8.84
C CYS A 201 7.00 -8.57 -9.17
N LEU A 202 5.83 -9.16 -8.94
CA LEU A 202 5.53 -10.56 -9.22
C LEU A 202 4.45 -10.70 -10.29
N ASN A 203 4.72 -11.56 -11.27
CA ASN A 203 3.76 -12.07 -12.25
C ASN A 203 4.04 -13.56 -12.56
N GLY A 204 3.98 -14.42 -11.53
CA GLY A 204 4.43 -15.81 -11.59
C GLY A 204 5.97 -15.97 -11.57
N HIS A 205 6.71 -14.88 -11.75
CA HIS A 205 8.15 -14.75 -11.60
C HIS A 205 8.47 -13.31 -11.15
N VAL A 206 9.72 -13.02 -10.78
CA VAL A 206 10.15 -11.65 -10.45
C VAL A 206 10.38 -10.88 -11.75
N CYS A 207 9.57 -9.85 -11.99
CA CYS A 207 9.66 -9.01 -13.20
C CYS A 207 10.55 -7.78 -13.00
N CYS A 208 10.48 -7.17 -11.81
CA CYS A 208 11.29 -6.02 -11.43
C CYS A 208 11.59 -6.07 -9.93
N ARG A 209 12.76 -5.54 -9.53
CA ARG A 209 13.17 -5.36 -8.14
C ARG A 209 14.01 -4.10 -8.00
N GLY A 210 13.76 -3.32 -6.95
CA GLY A 210 14.57 -2.15 -6.66
C GLY A 210 13.89 -1.22 -5.66
N THR A 211 14.41 -0.01 -5.53
CA THR A 211 13.72 1.04 -4.79
C THR A 211 12.43 1.45 -5.53
N PRO A 212 11.44 2.04 -4.84
CA PRO A 212 10.26 2.62 -5.47
C PRO A 212 10.54 3.45 -6.73
N GLN A 213 11.56 4.31 -6.67
CA GLN A 213 11.94 5.20 -7.78
C GLN A 213 12.51 4.43 -8.97
N ALA A 214 13.29 3.38 -8.74
CA ALA A 214 13.84 2.55 -9.81
C ALA A 214 12.75 1.70 -10.47
N VAL A 215 11.81 1.17 -9.67
CA VAL A 215 10.72 0.31 -10.17
C VAL A 215 9.67 1.12 -10.93
N SER A 216 9.34 2.34 -10.51
CA SER A 216 8.36 3.18 -11.22
C SER A 216 8.80 3.56 -12.65
N GLN A 217 10.11 3.62 -12.88
CA GLN A 217 10.71 3.91 -14.18
C GLN A 217 10.92 2.65 -15.06
N SER A 218 10.72 1.45 -14.51
CA SER A 218 10.93 0.20 -15.26
C SER A 218 9.83 -0.02 -16.32
N PRO A 219 10.20 -0.40 -17.56
CA PRO A 219 9.25 -0.76 -18.61
C PRO A 219 8.35 -1.96 -18.22
N GLU A 220 8.89 -2.90 -17.44
CA GLU A 220 8.18 -4.10 -16.96
C GLU A 220 7.04 -3.71 -16.02
N TYR A 221 7.29 -2.74 -15.13
CA TYR A 221 6.27 -2.18 -14.25
C TYR A 221 5.15 -1.50 -15.05
N GLN A 222 5.49 -0.68 -16.05
CA GLN A 222 4.51 -0.01 -16.91
C GLN A 222 3.66 -1.01 -17.72
N LYS A 223 4.23 -2.14 -18.13
CA LYS A 223 3.50 -3.23 -18.81
C LYS A 223 2.52 -3.94 -17.86
N LEU A 224 2.92 -4.15 -16.60
CA LEU A 224 2.11 -4.85 -15.61
C LEU A 224 0.90 -4.05 -15.13
N PHE A 225 1.04 -2.73 -15.00
CA PHE A 225 0.04 -1.87 -14.38
C PHE A 225 -0.57 -0.82 -15.33
N GLY A 226 -0.08 -0.74 -16.58
CA GLY A 226 -0.59 0.14 -17.63
C GLY A 226 -0.12 1.60 -17.48
N ARG A 227 -0.12 2.34 -18.61
CA ARG A 227 0.32 3.77 -18.66
C ARG A 227 -0.49 4.71 -17.77
N ARG A 228 -1.75 4.37 -17.43
CA ARG A 228 -2.60 5.19 -16.55
C ARG A 228 -2.10 5.20 -15.10
N ALA A 229 -1.70 4.04 -14.56
CA ALA A 229 -1.12 3.96 -13.22
C ALA A 229 0.24 4.68 -13.17
N ALA A 230 1.06 4.56 -14.21
CA ALA A 230 2.36 5.24 -14.30
C ALA A 230 2.21 6.78 -14.30
N ASN A 231 1.20 7.34 -14.97
CA ASN A 231 0.96 8.79 -15.00
C ASN A 231 0.44 9.33 -13.65
N THR A 232 -0.45 8.62 -12.95
CA THR A 232 -0.90 9.02 -11.60
C THR A 232 0.26 8.96 -10.58
N LEU A 233 1.21 8.04 -10.78
CA LEU A 233 2.42 7.93 -9.96
C LEU A 233 3.47 9.00 -10.28
N ALA A 234 3.56 9.46 -11.53
CA ALA A 234 4.41 10.59 -11.90
C ALA A 234 4.00 11.86 -11.13
N VAL A 235 2.68 12.09 -10.97
CA VAL A 235 2.13 13.21 -10.18
C VAL A 235 2.60 13.18 -8.72
N TYR A 236 2.75 12.00 -8.11
CA TYR A 236 3.20 11.85 -6.72
C TYR A 236 4.74 11.90 -6.57
N SER A 237 5.47 11.63 -7.66
CA SER A 237 6.94 11.74 -7.70
C SER A 237 7.44 13.17 -7.91
N HIS A 238 6.57 14.14 -8.19
CA HIS A 238 6.91 15.54 -8.01
C HIS A 238 7.25 15.69 -6.54
N HIS A 239 8.54 15.83 -6.25
CA HIS A 239 8.96 16.39 -4.98
C HIS A 239 8.06 17.60 -4.72
N HIS A 240 7.38 17.62 -3.58
CA HIS A 240 6.75 18.84 -3.11
C HIS A 240 7.88 19.81 -2.72
N ASP A 241 8.59 20.30 -3.72
CA ASP A 241 9.44 21.47 -3.67
C ASP A 241 8.60 22.74 -3.77
N HIS A 242 7.27 22.63 -3.74
CA HIS A 242 6.37 23.76 -3.79
C HIS A 242 5.23 23.69 -2.77
N THR A 243 4.79 24.87 -2.33
CA THR A 243 3.70 25.07 -1.37
C THR A 243 2.51 25.70 -2.07
N HIS A 244 1.32 25.13 -1.92
CA HIS A 244 0.10 25.73 -2.44
C HIS A 244 -0.38 26.85 -1.51
N LEU A 245 -0.57 28.04 -2.08
CA LEU A 245 -1.18 29.17 -1.40
C LEU A 245 -2.71 28.97 -1.34
N PRO A 246 -3.42 29.58 -0.37
CA PRO A 246 -4.87 29.46 -0.21
C PRO A 246 -5.69 29.94 -1.41
N ASP A 247 -5.07 30.68 -2.33
CA ASP A 247 -5.65 31.20 -3.56
C ASP A 247 -5.45 30.27 -4.78
N GLY A 248 -4.83 29.09 -4.58
CA GLY A 248 -4.60 28.09 -5.61
C GLY A 248 -3.26 28.20 -6.34
N ARG A 249 -2.45 29.23 -6.06
CA ARG A 249 -1.12 29.41 -6.67
C ARG A 249 -0.06 28.53 -6.01
N VAL A 250 1.01 28.26 -6.74
CA VAL A 250 2.10 27.35 -6.37
C VAL A 250 3.38 28.15 -6.10
N LEU A 251 3.87 28.13 -4.87
CA LEU A 251 5.16 28.72 -4.47
C LEU A 251 6.27 27.66 -4.55
N HIS A 252 7.18 27.77 -5.51
CA HIS A 252 8.32 26.87 -5.70
C HIS A 252 9.47 27.14 -4.72
N ALA A 253 10.36 26.17 -4.57
CA ALA A 253 11.51 26.21 -3.65
C ALA A 253 12.52 27.31 -4.00
N ASP A 254 12.53 27.80 -5.24
CA ASP A 254 13.31 28.95 -5.69
C ASP A 254 12.67 30.31 -5.36
N GLY A 255 11.48 30.31 -4.76
CA GLY A 255 10.70 31.49 -4.40
C GLY A 255 9.78 32.01 -5.51
N SER A 256 9.71 31.36 -6.67
CA SER A 256 8.79 31.72 -7.74
C SER A 256 7.34 31.29 -7.44
N ILE A 257 6.36 32.06 -7.91
CA ILE A 257 4.92 31.74 -7.76
C ILE A 257 4.33 31.55 -9.16
N THR A 258 3.74 30.38 -9.42
CA THR A 258 3.08 30.06 -10.70
C THR A 258 1.66 29.53 -10.47
N GLU A 259 0.82 29.51 -11.51
CA GLU A 259 -0.52 28.91 -11.44
C GLU A 259 -0.49 27.38 -11.63
N HIS A 260 0.65 26.83 -12.03
CA HIS A 260 0.84 25.42 -12.37
C HIS A 260 2.10 24.84 -11.72
N CYS A 261 2.08 23.56 -11.35
CA CYS A 261 3.18 22.89 -10.66
C CYS A 261 4.46 22.72 -11.51
N PHE A 262 4.45 23.13 -12.78
CA PHE A 262 5.59 23.01 -13.69
C PHE A 262 6.08 24.39 -14.12
N PRO A 263 7.38 24.71 -13.94
CA PRO A 263 7.97 25.96 -14.43
C PRO A 263 7.95 26.13 -15.96
N GLY A 264 7.61 25.08 -16.70
CA GLY A 264 7.65 25.03 -18.17
C GLY A 264 6.31 24.97 -18.89
N ASP A 265 5.18 24.89 -18.18
CA ASP A 265 3.85 24.91 -18.79
C ASP A 265 3.36 26.36 -18.96
N GLY A 266 4.16 27.16 -19.66
CA GLY A 266 3.76 28.46 -20.18
C GLY A 266 3.06 28.28 -21.52
N HIS A 267 1.76 28.08 -21.52
CA HIS A 267 0.98 28.37 -22.72
C HIS A 267 0.99 29.89 -22.91
N HIS A 268 1.74 30.32 -23.94
CA HIS A 268 1.75 31.68 -24.46
C HIS A 268 0.32 32.17 -24.73
N HIS A 269 -0.15 33.10 -23.90
CA HIS A 269 -1.12 34.10 -24.35
C HIS A 269 -0.32 35.35 -24.67
N ASP A 270 0.19 35.43 -25.90
CA ASP A 270 0.59 36.69 -26.48
C ASP A 270 -0.68 37.49 -26.77
N ASP A 271 -0.89 38.54 -25.98
CA ASP A 271 -1.83 39.62 -26.29
C ASP A 271 -1.32 40.36 -27.54
N GLU A 272 -1.90 40.08 -28.71
CA GLU A 272 -1.90 41.05 -29.81
C GLU A 272 -3.33 41.56 -30.04
N GLU A 273 -3.49 42.85 -29.74
CA GLU A 273 -4.58 43.70 -30.18
C GLU A 273 -4.82 43.51 -31.69
N ASN A 274 -5.99 42.99 -32.06
CA ASN A 274 -6.58 43.25 -33.36
C ASN A 274 -8.05 43.62 -33.20
N VAL A 275 -8.29 44.92 -33.26
CA VAL A 275 -9.58 45.55 -33.50
C VAL A 275 -10.08 45.05 -34.86
N HIS A 276 -11.05 44.15 -34.86
CA HIS A 276 -11.84 43.83 -36.05
C HIS A 276 -13.27 44.30 -35.88
N ASP A 277 -13.53 45.42 -36.54
CA ASP A 277 -14.83 45.97 -36.90
C ASP A 277 -15.57 44.94 -37.76
N HIS A 278 -16.71 44.43 -37.27
CA HIS A 278 -17.63 43.64 -38.07
C HIS A 278 -19.00 44.31 -38.00
N GLY A 279 -19.34 44.93 -39.14
CA GLY A 279 -20.60 45.60 -39.41
C GLY A 279 -21.80 44.65 -39.49
N GLU A 280 -22.93 45.26 -39.81
CA GLU A 280 -24.24 44.63 -39.90
C GLU A 280 -24.23 43.34 -40.75
N ASP A 281 -24.98 42.35 -40.27
CA ASP A 281 -25.34 41.09 -40.94
C ASP A 281 -24.45 39.85 -40.65
N CYS A 282 -24.58 39.32 -39.43
CA CYS A 282 -24.65 37.86 -39.23
C CYS A 282 -25.36 37.55 -37.91
N GLY A 283 -26.64 37.21 -38.01
CA GLY A 283 -27.49 36.81 -36.89
C GLY A 283 -27.17 35.42 -36.36
N CYS A 284 -27.17 35.30 -35.03
CA CYS A 284 -27.59 34.17 -34.18
C CYS A 284 -27.03 34.49 -32.78
N GLY A 285 -27.70 35.27 -31.92
CA GLY A 285 -28.97 34.90 -31.31
C GLY A 285 -28.75 34.41 -29.88
N HIS A 286 -28.36 35.31 -28.98
CA HIS A 286 -28.48 35.13 -27.53
C HIS A 286 -29.94 34.78 -27.16
N HIS A 287 -30.15 33.86 -26.22
CA HIS A 287 -30.83 34.15 -24.94
C HIS A 287 -31.25 32.89 -24.14
N THR A 288 -30.59 32.72 -22.99
CA THR A 288 -31.12 32.66 -21.60
C THR A 288 -32.22 31.69 -21.13
N ARG A 289 -31.98 31.25 -19.87
CA ARG A 289 -32.92 31.01 -18.72
C ARG A 289 -33.65 29.66 -18.69
N LEU A 290 -33.41 28.80 -17.68
CA LEU A 290 -33.80 28.83 -16.25
C LEU A 290 -35.23 28.30 -15.97
N HIS A 291 -35.33 27.48 -14.92
CA HIS A 291 -36.51 26.90 -14.23
C HIS A 291 -37.19 25.72 -14.95
N GLY A 292 -37.61 24.61 -14.30
CA GLY A 292 -37.88 24.31 -12.89
C GLY A 292 -39.26 23.66 -12.77
N TYR A 293 -39.42 22.64 -11.91
CA TYR A 293 -40.70 22.08 -11.39
C TYR A 293 -41.63 21.40 -12.43
N ASP A 294 -42.48 20.41 -12.16
CA ASP A 294 -42.74 19.45 -11.06
C ASP A 294 -43.73 18.39 -11.62
N ALA A 295 -43.79 17.25 -10.94
CA ALA A 295 -44.96 16.38 -10.73
C ALA A 295 -45.83 15.81 -11.90
N LYS A 296 -45.95 14.47 -11.91
CA LYS A 296 -47.18 13.63 -11.80
C LYS A 296 -47.10 12.37 -12.67
N GLU A 297 -47.00 11.19 -12.05
CA GLU A 297 -48.10 10.29 -11.59
C GLU A 297 -48.65 9.36 -12.69
N LYS A 298 -48.67 8.06 -12.35
CA LYS A 298 -49.57 6.98 -12.84
C LYS A 298 -49.32 6.51 -14.29
N ARG A 299 -49.30 5.23 -14.64
CA ARG A 299 -49.99 4.04 -14.08
C ARG A 299 -49.46 2.75 -14.75
N ASP A 300 -49.37 1.69 -13.96
CA ASP A 300 -49.59 0.25 -14.23
C ASP A 300 -49.80 -0.23 -15.68
N ALA A 301 -48.94 -1.17 -16.11
CA ALA A 301 -49.29 -2.51 -16.62
C ALA A 301 -48.03 -3.39 -16.63
#